data_AF-A0A7Y9L3I1-F1
#
_entry.id   AF-A0A7Y9L3I1-F1
#
_cell.length_a   1.000
_cell.length_b   1.000
_cell.length_c   1.000
_cell.angle_alpha   90.00
_cell.angle_beta   90.00
_cell.angle_gamma   90.00
#
_symmetry.space_group_name_H-M   'P 1'
#
loop_
_entity.id
_entity.type
_entity.pdbx_description
1 polymer ?
#
loop_
_entity_poly.entity_id
_entity_poly.type
_entity_poly.pdbx_seq_one_letter_code
_entity_poly.pdbx_strand_id
1 'polypeptide(L)' 'MHSPSNAFVGASWLALLAGALTYMIGLWNAAMQLNEKGYYFVILMYGLFAAVSLQKSVRDLASVPHR' A
#
# COMPACT_ATOMS: atom_id res chain seq x y z
N MET A 1 -19.73 -14.64 -3.37
CA MET A 1 -18.66 -13.63 -3.56
C MET A 1 -17.55 -14.29 -4.36
N HIS A 2 -17.27 -13.84 -5.58
CA HIS A 2 -16.18 -14.42 -6.38
C HIS A 2 -14.84 -13.98 -5.80
N SER A 3 -13.99 -14.94 -5.43
CA SER A 3 -12.61 -14.63 -5.05
C SER A 3 -11.89 -13.99 -6.25
N PRO A 4 -11.10 -12.92 -6.04
CA PRO A 4 -10.31 -12.34 -7.11
C PRO A 4 -9.39 -13.42 -7.71
N SER A 5 -9.23 -13.40 -9.04
CA SER A 5 -8.32 -14.30 -9.73
C SER A 5 -6.89 -14.16 -9.17
N ASN A 6 -6.15 -15.27 -9.08
CA ASN A 6 -4.75 -15.28 -8.67
C ASN A 6 -3.89 -14.30 -9.50
N ALA A 7 -4.22 -14.12 -10.78
CA ALA A 7 -3.55 -13.15 -11.65
C ALA A 7 -3.77 -11.70 -11.18
N PHE A 8 -5.01 -11.36 -10.76
CA PHE A 8 -5.33 -10.02 -10.27
C PHE A 8 -4.68 -9.74 -8.91
N VAL A 9 -4.66 -10.72 -8.02
CA VAL A 9 -3.95 -10.61 -6.73
C VAL A 9 -2.46 -10.40 -6.96
N GLY A 10 -1.84 -11.20 -7.84
CA GLY A 10 -0.44 -11.05 -8.21
C GLY A 10 -0.13 -9.68 -8.80
N ALA A 11 -0.93 -9.21 -9.77
CA ALA A 11 -0.78 -7.89 -10.37
C ALA A 11 -0.92 -6.75 -9.34
N SER A 12 -1.83 -6.88 -8.38
CA SER A 12 -2.04 -5.89 -7.32
C SER A 12 -0.83 -5.76 -6.40
N TRP A 13 -0.22 -6.88 -5.99
CA TRP A 13 1.01 -6.87 -5.21
C TRP A 13 2.19 -6.31 -6.00
N LEU A 14 2.30 -6.67 -7.28
CA LEU A 14 3.33 -6.12 -8.17
C LEU A 14 3.22 -4.61 -8.30
N ALA A 15 2.00 -4.09 -8.52
CA ALA A 15 1.75 -2.65 -8.62
C ALA A 15 2.08 -1.92 -7.30
N LEU A 16 1.70 -2.50 -6.15
CA LEU A 16 2.02 -1.94 -4.84
C LEU A 16 3.53 -1.83 -4.62
N LEU A 17 4.26 -2.93 -4.87
CA LEU A 17 5.72 -2.98 -4.69
C LEU A 17 6.42 -2.06 -5.68
N ALA A 18 6.02 -2.07 -6.95
CA ALA A 18 6.58 -1.18 -7.96
C ALA A 18 6.38 0.29 -7.57
N GLY A 19 5.17 0.69 -7.17
CA GLY A 19 4.89 2.05 -6.73
C GLY A 19 5.70 2.47 -5.50
N ALA A 20 5.78 1.61 -4.48
CA ALA A 20 6.56 1.89 -3.28
C ALA A 20 8.06 2.01 -3.58
N LEU A 21 8.61 1.12 -4.41
CA LEU A 21 10.02 1.16 -4.81
C LEU A 21 10.33 2.39 -5.66
N THR A 22 9.50 2.71 -6.65
CA THR A 22 9.67 3.92 -7.48
C THR A 22 9.63 5.18 -6.62
N TYR A 23 8.72 5.25 -5.65
CA TYR A 23 8.65 6.36 -4.70
C TYR A 23 9.93 6.48 -3.87
N MET A 24 10.41 5.36 -3.29
CA MET A 24 11.63 5.36 -2.48
C MET A 24 12.88 5.74 -3.29
N ILE A 25 13.01 5.24 -4.52
CA ILE A 25 14.10 5.59 -5.43
C ILE A 25 14.04 7.09 -5.78
N GLY A 26 12.86 7.61 -6.09
CA GLY A 26 12.67 9.04 -6.36
C GLY A 26 13.04 9.90 -5.16
N LEU A 27 12.57 9.53 -3.97
CA LEU A 27 12.87 10.22 -2.71
C LEU A 27 14.37 10.20 -2.37
N TRP A 28 15.03 9.07 -2.64
CA TRP A 28 16.47 8.94 -2.44
C TRP A 28 17.24 9.90 -3.35
N ASN A 29 16.88 9.98 -4.63
CA ASN A 29 17.55 10.83 -5.63
C ASN A 29 17.19 12.32 -5.53
N ALA A 30 16.09 12.69 -4.85
CA ALA A 30 15.69 14.07 -4.69
C ALA A 30 16.74 14.89 -3.93
N ALA A 31 17.07 16.08 -4.42
CA ALA A 31 17.97 17.03 -3.75
C ALA A 31 17.21 17.81 -2.66
N MET A 32 16.91 17.14 -1.55
CA MET A 32 16.17 17.68 -0.40
C MET A 32 16.93 17.45 0.90
N GLN A 33 16.64 18.24 1.93
CA GLN A 33 17.19 18.04 3.26
C GLN A 33 16.72 16.72 3.86
N LEU A 34 17.51 16.13 4.76
CA LEU A 34 17.22 14.80 5.31
C LEU A 34 15.93 14.78 6.14
N ASN A 35 15.61 15.89 6.81
CA ASN A 35 14.36 16.07 7.55
C ASN A 35 13.13 16.07 6.61
N GLU A 36 13.20 16.77 5.48
CA GLU A 36 12.17 16.81 4.44
C GLU A 36 11.94 15.41 3.87
N LYS A 37 13.01 14.69 3.54
CA LYS A 37 12.91 13.29 3.09
C LYS A 37 12.23 12.41 4.13
N GLY A 38 12.53 12.63 5.42
CA GLY A 38 11.88 11.94 6.53
C GLY A 38 10.35 12.14 6.54
N TYR A 39 9.86 13.36 6.33
CA TYR A 39 8.41 13.62 6.27
C TYR A 39 7.73 12.86 5.13
N TYR A 40 8.31 12.85 3.94
CA TYR A 40 7.80 12.10 2.79
C TYR A 40 7.82 10.58 3.03
N PHE A 41 8.88 10.06 3.65
CA PHE A 41 8.93 8.66 4.04
C PHE A 41 7.82 8.28 5.03
N VAL A 42 7.57 9.11 6.04
CA VAL A 42 6.48 8.88 7.01
C VAL A 42 5.11 8.89 6.33
N ILE A 43 4.88 9.77 5.34
CA ILE A 43 3.65 9.76 4.55
C ILE A 43 3.45 8.42 3.83
N LEU A 44 4.49 7.88 3.19
CA LEU A 44 4.42 6.55 2.57
C LEU A 44 4.07 5.46 3.60
N MET A 45 4.69 5.50 4.78
CA MET A 45 4.41 4.54 5.86
C MET A 45 2.96 4.60 6.35
N TYR A 46 2.43 5.81 6.59
CA TYR A 46 1.03 6.00 6.97
C TYR A 46 0.07 5.55 5.87
N GLY A 47 0.40 5.81 4.60
CA GLY A 47 -0.38 5.35 3.45
C GLY A 47 -0.45 3.82 3.37
N LEU A 48 0.69 3.13 3.54
CA LEU A 48 0.74 1.67 3.57
C LEU A 48 -0.01 1.09 4.77
N PHE A 49 0.13 1.71 5.95
CA PHE A 49 -0.62 1.32 7.14
C PHE A 49 -2.14 1.46 6.93
N ALA A 50 -2.59 2.58 6.37
CA ALA A 50 -3.99 2.81 6.06
C ALA A 50 -4.53 1.80 5.03
N ALA A 51 -3.76 1.52 3.97
CA ALA A 51 -4.14 0.55 2.95
C ALA A 51 -4.29 -0.87 3.54
N VAL A 52 -3.34 -1.33 4.35
CA VAL A 52 -3.41 -2.64 5.01
C VAL A 52 -4.56 -2.70 6.02
N SER A 53 -4.79 -1.62 6.76
CA SER A 53 -5.90 -1.53 7.71
C SER A 53 -7.24 -1.64 7.00
N LEU A 54 -7.39 -0.94 5.87
CA LEU A 54 -8.59 -1.02 5.04
C LEU A 54 -8.78 -2.43 4.45
N GLN A 55 -7.73 -3.05 3.92
CA GLN A 55 -7.79 -4.42 3.40
C GLN A 55 -8.28 -5.41 4.47
N LYS A 56 -7.82 -5.26 5.72
CA LYS A 56 -8.31 -6.07 6.84
C LYS A 56 -9.78 -5.80 7.11
N SER A 57 -10.20 -4.54 7.27
CA SER A 57 -11.60 -4.18 7.52
C SER A 57 -12.55 -4.70 6.45
N VAL A 58 -12.18 -4.61 5.16
CA VAL A 58 -12.98 -5.13 4.04
C VAL A 58 -13.06 -6.66 4.08
N ARG A 59 -11.95 -7.34 4.35
CA ARG A 59 -11.94 -8.82 4.49
C ARG A 59 -12.80 -9.27 5.65
N ASP A 60 -12.69 -8.59 6.79
CA ASP A 60 -13.42 -8.94 8.00
C ASP A 60 -14.93 -8.73 7.78
N LEU A 61 -15.33 -7.61 7.16
CA LEU A 61 -16.72 -7.36 6.76
C LEU A 61 -17.27 -8.45 5.82
N ALA A 62 -16.49 -8.89 4.83
CA ALA A 62 -16.88 -9.94 3.90
C ALA A 62 -17.08 -11.31 4.58
N SER A 63 -16.48 -11.53 5.76
CA SER A 63 -16.61 -12.75 6.54
C SER A 63 -17.79 -12.76 7.51
N VAL A 64 -18.44 -11.61 7.75
CA VAL A 64 -19.60 -11.51 8.65
C VAL A 64 -20.84 -12.09 7.97
N PRO A 65 -21.48 -13.14 8.53
CA PRO A 65 -22.73 -13.66 8.00
C PRO A 65 -23.84 -12.62 8.14
N HIS A 66 -24.46 -12.24 7.03
CA HIS A 66 -25.65 -11.41 7.04
C HIS A 66 -26.84 -12.28 7.50
N ARG A 67 -27.36 -12.05 8.71
CA ARG A 67 -28.70 -12.52 9.08
C ARG A 67 -29.71 -11.46 8.68
#